data_AF-A0A451AQR2-F1
#
_entry.id   AF-A0A451AQR2-F1
#
_cell.length_a   1.000
_cell.length_b   1.000
_cell.length_c   1.000
_cell.angle_alpha   90.00
_cell.angle_beta   90.00
_cell.angle_gamma   90.00
#
_symmetry.space_group_name_H-M   'P 1'
#
loop_
_entity.id
_entity.type
_entity.pdbx_description
1 polymer ?
#
loop_
_entity_poly.entity_id
_entity_poly.type
_entity_poly.pdbx_seq_one_letter_code
_entity_poly.pdbx_strand_id
1 'polypeptide(L)'
;MTKTEGSPELRAVAALLQLQERTWAAGTIEELAFIAVNETHMMAPYRQAILWTQDKGVVAVSGVAAPEKDAPFIQWVRRLLSGPIMGDSPRPIGPSDLQQDDAREWRDWLPDYGFALPLTGTDGKRFGLLLLVRDAGWSAPDMALLKHLAATYSHAWASLTGSGKRISLKPIAKKRLWGILGLGLMLTLLIPVPLTVLAPAEIVPINPTVIRSPLKGVVDRISVHPNQKVREDEPLFDLDGRTLHSRLDVAEKTLHTVEAEYRQTAQQAMFDQPSKAKLAILKGKTDEQRSEINHLRSLIARSQVRAPRAGIIILDAPTEWIGRPVMVGERVMMIADEFDVEVEAWVPIGDATPLAVGAPVTVFLNAAPLRPVKARLRMFSYEAAPRPDGSLAHRIRATLQDTESQRRIRIGLRGTARITGQRVMLAYWIFRRPLAAVRQMLGL
;
A
#
# COMPACT_ATOMS: atom_id res chain seq x y z
N MET A 1 -77.23 -8.86 -6.96
CA MET A 1 -76.01 -8.69 -6.15
C MET A 1 -76.12 -7.37 -5.40
N THR A 2 -76.72 -7.39 -4.23
CA THR A 2 -76.87 -6.23 -3.34
C THR A 2 -75.51 -5.92 -2.73
N LYS A 3 -74.93 -4.77 -3.08
CA LYS A 3 -73.74 -4.23 -2.41
C LYS A 3 -74.11 -4.03 -0.94
N THR A 4 -73.57 -4.87 -0.06
CA THR A 4 -73.65 -4.68 1.38
C THR A 4 -72.86 -3.42 1.71
N GLU A 5 -73.53 -2.27 1.73
CA GLU A 5 -72.96 -1.05 2.26
C GLU A 5 -72.59 -1.31 3.72
N GLY A 6 -71.28 -1.36 4.00
CA GLY A 6 -70.79 -1.54 5.37
C GLY A 6 -71.41 -0.51 6.30
N SER A 7 -71.75 -0.93 7.52
CA SER A 7 -72.38 -0.08 8.53
C SER A 7 -71.56 1.20 8.76
N PRO A 8 -72.19 2.35 9.05
CA PRO A 8 -71.49 3.61 9.25
C PRO A 8 -70.41 3.51 10.35
N GLU A 9 -70.65 2.70 11.37
CA GLU A 9 -69.69 2.38 12.44
C GLU A 9 -68.43 1.66 11.91
N LEU A 10 -68.60 0.70 10.99
CA LEU A 10 -67.48 -0.03 10.40
C LEU A 10 -66.62 0.88 9.50
N ARG A 11 -67.25 1.87 8.84
CA ARG A 11 -66.53 2.90 8.07
C ARG A 11 -65.74 3.84 8.98
N ALA A 12 -66.31 4.26 10.11
CA ALA A 12 -65.63 5.12 11.08
C ALA A 12 -64.40 4.41 11.72
N VAL A 13 -64.53 3.12 12.06
CA VAL A 13 -63.40 2.32 12.57
C VAL A 13 -62.34 2.08 11.49
N ALA A 14 -62.73 1.83 10.23
CA ALA A 14 -61.76 1.72 9.14
C ALA A 14 -61.00 3.04 8.91
N ALA A 15 -61.70 4.18 8.96
CA ALA A 15 -61.09 5.50 8.88
C ALA A 15 -60.14 5.78 10.05
N LEU A 16 -60.48 5.34 11.27
CA LEU A 16 -59.59 5.42 12.42
C LEU A 16 -58.27 4.69 12.16
N LEU A 17 -58.31 3.42 11.74
CA LEU A 17 -57.11 2.62 11.48
C LEU A 17 -56.25 3.25 10.39
N GLN A 18 -56.86 3.71 9.30
CA GLN A 18 -56.14 4.39 8.21
C GLN A 18 -55.46 5.68 8.71
N LEU A 19 -56.13 6.48 9.55
CA LEU A 19 -55.55 7.68 10.13
C LEU A 19 -54.40 7.36 11.09
N GLN A 20 -54.47 6.27 11.83
CA GLN A 20 -53.38 5.82 12.69
C GLN A 20 -52.14 5.43 11.90
N GLU A 21 -52.30 4.65 10.82
CA GLU A 21 -51.20 4.30 9.92
C GLU A 21 -50.55 5.55 9.31
N ARG A 22 -51.36 6.49 8.82
CA ARG A 22 -50.89 7.78 8.31
C ARG A 22 -50.12 8.57 9.36
N THR A 23 -50.63 8.60 10.60
CA THR A 23 -50.02 9.29 11.74
C THR A 23 -48.66 8.70 12.11
N TRP A 24 -48.51 7.38 12.10
CA TRP A 24 -47.23 6.73 12.38
C TRP A 24 -46.22 6.85 11.24
N ALA A 25 -46.69 6.98 10.00
CA ALA A 25 -45.85 7.18 8.83
C ALA A 25 -45.35 8.63 8.65
N ALA A 26 -45.94 9.60 9.36
CA ALA A 26 -45.59 11.01 9.24
C ALA A 26 -44.12 11.26 9.64
N GLY A 27 -43.36 11.90 8.75
CA GLY A 27 -41.92 12.13 8.93
C GLY A 27 -41.57 13.47 9.57
N THR A 28 -42.51 14.43 9.57
CA THR A 28 -42.31 15.78 10.11
C THR A 28 -43.50 16.25 10.94
N ILE A 29 -43.27 17.28 11.77
CA ILE A 29 -44.31 17.88 12.60
C ILE A 29 -45.38 18.55 11.73
N GLU A 30 -44.96 19.16 10.62
CA GLU A 30 -45.84 19.84 9.68
C GLU A 30 -46.77 18.85 8.96
N GLU A 31 -46.26 17.68 8.57
CA GLU A 31 -47.05 16.59 7.99
C GLU A 31 -48.07 16.04 9.00
N LEU A 32 -47.64 15.79 10.24
CA LEU A 32 -48.53 15.35 11.31
C LEU A 32 -49.62 16.38 11.61
N ALA A 33 -49.27 17.67 11.66
CA ALA A 33 -50.22 18.75 11.85
C ALA A 33 -51.27 18.81 10.73
N PHE A 34 -50.84 18.60 9.48
CA PHE A 34 -51.74 18.54 8.32
C PHE A 34 -52.72 17.36 8.43
N ILE A 35 -52.24 16.16 8.76
CA ILE A 35 -53.08 14.96 8.95
C ILE A 35 -54.12 15.22 10.04
N ALA A 36 -53.71 15.77 11.18
CA ALA A 36 -54.59 16.02 12.32
C ALA A 36 -55.74 17.01 12.01
N VAL A 37 -55.49 18.05 11.21
CA VAL A 37 -56.52 19.08 10.91
C VAL A 37 -57.24 18.89 9.57
N ASN A 38 -56.79 18.02 8.67
CA ASN A 38 -57.45 17.82 7.37
C ASN A 38 -57.97 16.40 7.17
N GLU A 39 -57.21 15.38 7.57
CA GLU A 39 -57.58 13.99 7.32
C GLU A 39 -58.54 13.43 8.38
N THR A 40 -58.58 14.01 9.59
CA THR A 40 -59.55 13.66 10.64
C THR A 40 -61.01 13.73 10.15
N HIS A 41 -61.29 14.55 9.12
CA HIS A 41 -62.60 14.68 8.50
C HIS A 41 -63.11 13.35 7.89
N MET A 42 -62.20 12.44 7.49
CA MET A 42 -62.55 11.12 6.96
C MET A 42 -63.22 10.23 8.01
N MET A 43 -62.93 10.44 9.29
CA MET A 43 -63.51 9.68 10.40
C MET A 43 -64.73 10.40 10.99
N ALA A 44 -64.61 11.70 11.27
CA ALA A 44 -65.67 12.48 11.89
C ALA A 44 -65.82 13.82 11.13
N PRO A 45 -66.93 14.03 10.41
CA PRO A 45 -67.16 15.28 9.69
C PRO A 45 -67.15 16.49 10.64
N TYR A 46 -66.42 17.53 10.27
CA TYR A 46 -66.37 18.82 10.93
C TYR A 46 -66.30 19.94 9.90
N ARG A 47 -66.63 21.16 10.31
CA ARG A 47 -66.51 22.34 9.46
C ARG A 47 -65.14 22.98 9.56
N GLN A 48 -64.59 23.05 10.78
CA GLN A 48 -63.27 23.60 11.03
C GLN A 48 -62.50 22.72 12.02
N ALA A 49 -61.21 22.51 11.78
CA ALA A 49 -60.27 21.94 12.72
C ALA A 49 -59.08 22.88 12.93
N ILE A 50 -58.65 23.03 14.18
CA ILE A 50 -57.56 23.93 14.55
C ILE A 50 -56.63 23.23 15.52
N LEU A 51 -55.34 23.19 15.18
CA LEU A 51 -54.29 22.64 16.02
C LEU A 51 -53.46 23.77 16.63
N TRP A 52 -53.40 23.79 17.95
CA TRP A 52 -52.61 24.74 18.73
C TRP A 52 -51.60 24.02 19.61
N THR A 53 -50.44 24.64 19.82
CA THR A 53 -49.36 24.15 20.68
C THR A 53 -48.81 25.29 21.53
N GLN A 54 -48.28 24.96 22.71
CA GLN A 54 -47.74 25.94 23.64
C GLN A 54 -46.49 26.65 23.12
N ASP A 55 -45.65 25.95 22.35
CA ASP A 55 -44.39 26.47 21.83
C ASP A 55 -44.56 27.32 20.57
N LYS A 56 -45.46 26.93 19.65
CA LYS A 56 -45.62 27.58 18.34
C LYS A 56 -46.92 28.38 18.18
N GLY A 57 -47.87 28.26 19.09
CA GLY A 57 -49.21 28.85 18.94
C GLY A 57 -50.07 28.02 17.99
N VAL A 58 -50.88 28.67 17.14
CA VAL A 58 -51.70 27.95 16.14
C VAL A 58 -50.76 27.42 15.04
N VAL A 59 -50.65 26.08 14.96
CA VAL A 59 -49.74 25.41 14.03
C VAL A 59 -50.41 25.12 12.69
N ALA A 60 -51.68 24.70 12.73
CA ALA A 60 -52.42 24.34 11.53
C ALA A 60 -53.91 24.61 11.70
N VAL A 61 -54.56 24.94 10.59
CA VAL A 61 -55.99 25.18 10.47
C VAL A 61 -56.50 24.45 9.23
N SER A 62 -57.60 23.73 9.33
CA SER A 62 -58.18 22.96 8.22
C SER A 62 -58.45 23.84 7.00
N GLY A 63 -58.08 23.35 5.81
CA GLY A 63 -58.33 24.04 4.54
C GLY A 63 -57.44 25.25 4.26
N VAL A 64 -56.46 25.56 5.13
CA VAL A 64 -55.51 26.66 4.94
C VAL A 64 -54.09 26.10 4.87
N ALA A 65 -53.30 26.54 3.88
CA ALA A 65 -51.94 26.06 3.69
C ALA A 65 -50.98 26.47 4.83
N ALA A 66 -51.10 27.70 5.33
CA ALA A 66 -50.36 28.20 6.48
C ALA A 66 -51.18 29.27 7.22
N PRO A 67 -51.35 29.18 8.55
CA PRO A 67 -52.09 30.20 9.31
C PRO A 67 -51.30 31.51 9.41
N GLU A 68 -51.92 32.62 9.01
CA GLU A 68 -51.35 33.96 9.16
C GLU A 68 -51.45 34.43 10.62
N LYS A 69 -50.31 34.73 11.25
CA LYS A 69 -50.23 35.03 12.70
C LYS A 69 -51.00 36.29 13.11
N ASP A 70 -51.11 37.26 12.20
CA ASP A 70 -51.73 38.56 12.45
C ASP A 70 -53.21 38.62 12.06
N ALA A 71 -53.76 37.54 11.51
CA ALA A 71 -55.18 37.48 11.19
C ALA A 71 -56.04 37.56 12.47
N PRO A 72 -57.10 38.40 12.51
CA PRO A 72 -57.94 38.57 13.70
C PRO A 72 -58.46 37.25 14.27
N PHE A 73 -58.89 36.33 13.39
CA PHE A 73 -59.32 34.99 13.76
C PHE A 73 -58.23 34.18 14.49
N ILE A 74 -56.98 34.20 14.02
CA ILE A 74 -55.87 33.44 14.62
C ILE A 74 -55.46 34.02 15.97
N GLN A 75 -55.49 35.34 16.13
CA GLN A 75 -55.24 36.00 17.42
C GLN A 75 -56.29 35.62 18.45
N TRP A 76 -57.57 35.65 18.06
CA TRP A 76 -58.68 35.21 18.89
C TRP A 76 -58.55 33.74 19.28
N VAL A 77 -58.36 32.83 18.32
CA VAL A 77 -58.19 31.39 18.58
C VAL A 77 -57.01 31.13 19.52
N ARG A 78 -55.89 31.82 19.34
CA ARG A 78 -54.73 31.68 20.25
C ARG A 78 -55.09 32.07 21.68
N ARG A 79 -55.82 33.17 21.87
CA ARG A 79 -56.30 33.61 23.19
C ARG A 79 -57.26 32.58 23.79
N LEU A 80 -58.22 32.11 23.01
CA LEU A 80 -59.21 31.12 23.42
C LEU A 80 -58.56 29.78 23.83
N LEU A 81 -57.69 29.23 22.98
CA LEU A 81 -57.11 27.89 23.19
C LEU A 81 -56.03 27.85 24.28
N SER A 82 -55.39 29.00 24.56
CA SER A 82 -54.46 29.13 25.69
C SER A 82 -55.17 29.36 27.03
N GLY A 83 -56.47 29.67 27.02
CA GLY A 83 -57.25 29.95 28.22
C GLY A 83 -57.45 28.73 29.14
N PRO A 84 -57.69 28.97 30.44
CA PRO A 84 -57.89 27.90 31.44
C PRO A 84 -59.16 27.09 31.17
N ILE A 85 -60.09 27.65 30.38
CA ILE A 85 -61.34 26.97 30.03
C ILE A 85 -61.05 25.65 29.30
N MET A 86 -60.01 25.55 28.48
CA MET A 86 -59.79 24.38 27.62
C MET A 86 -59.36 23.09 28.35
N GLY A 87 -59.08 23.13 29.65
CA GLY A 87 -58.83 21.96 30.51
C GLY A 87 -57.77 20.96 30.02
N ASP A 88 -57.61 19.87 30.77
CA ASP A 88 -56.66 18.78 30.43
C ASP A 88 -57.37 17.49 29.97
N SER A 89 -58.70 17.50 29.88
CA SER A 89 -59.50 16.35 29.42
C SER A 89 -60.36 16.72 28.21
N PRO A 90 -60.58 15.78 27.26
CA PRO A 90 -61.47 16.01 26.11
C PRO A 90 -62.88 16.38 26.53
N ARG A 91 -63.45 17.43 25.94
CA ARG A 91 -64.79 17.90 26.29
C ARG A 91 -65.50 18.62 25.14
N PRO A 92 -66.84 18.51 25.03
CA PRO A 92 -67.60 19.41 24.17
C PRO A 92 -67.50 20.84 24.70
N ILE A 93 -67.51 21.81 23.79
CA ILE A 93 -67.46 23.24 24.11
C ILE A 93 -68.30 24.01 23.10
N GLY A 94 -69.07 24.98 23.56
CA GLY A 94 -69.82 25.89 22.70
C GLY A 94 -69.79 27.32 23.22
N PRO A 95 -70.46 28.25 22.52
CA PRO A 95 -70.47 29.66 22.91
C PRO A 95 -71.18 29.91 24.26
N SER A 96 -71.98 28.96 24.75
CA SER A 96 -72.59 29.03 26.10
C SER A 96 -71.60 28.81 27.24
N ASP A 97 -70.47 28.16 26.96
CA ASP A 97 -69.45 27.85 27.97
C ASP A 97 -68.40 28.96 28.09
N LEU A 98 -68.43 29.96 27.22
CA LEU A 98 -67.42 31.01 27.10
C LEU A 98 -67.87 32.33 27.75
N GLN A 99 -66.91 33.18 28.09
CA GLN A 99 -67.20 34.56 28.51
C GLN A 99 -67.86 35.36 27.37
N GLN A 100 -68.56 36.44 27.71
CA GLN A 100 -69.43 37.16 26.78
C GLN A 100 -68.74 37.62 25.49
N ASP A 101 -67.48 38.08 25.57
CA ASP A 101 -66.71 38.56 24.42
C ASP A 101 -66.25 37.40 23.52
N ASP A 102 -65.66 36.34 24.10
CA ASP A 102 -65.23 35.16 23.33
C ASP A 102 -66.43 34.38 22.76
N ALA A 103 -67.59 34.42 23.43
CA ALA A 103 -68.83 33.83 22.93
C ALA A 103 -69.42 34.58 21.73
N ARG A 104 -69.21 35.90 21.65
CA ARG A 104 -69.61 36.71 20.47
C ARG A 104 -68.69 36.40 19.30
N GLU A 105 -67.38 36.49 19.51
CA GLU A 105 -66.38 36.18 18.48
C GLU A 105 -66.51 34.71 17.99
N TRP A 106 -66.82 33.76 18.89
CA TRP A 106 -67.10 32.37 18.48
C TRP A 106 -68.24 32.29 17.45
N ARG A 107 -69.36 32.97 17.68
CA ARG A 107 -70.51 32.93 16.77
C ARG A 107 -70.25 33.62 15.43
N ASP A 108 -69.33 34.57 15.41
CA ASP A 108 -68.94 35.26 14.18
C ASP A 108 -68.08 34.36 13.27
N TRP A 109 -67.29 33.45 13.84
CA TRP A 109 -66.29 32.67 13.10
C TRP A 109 -66.56 31.17 13.02
N LEU A 110 -67.17 30.56 14.04
CA LEU A 110 -67.24 29.11 14.22
C LEU A 110 -68.69 28.62 14.50
N PRO A 111 -69.03 27.38 14.10
CA PRO A 111 -70.30 26.76 14.45
C PRO A 111 -70.47 26.47 15.96
N ASP A 112 -71.71 26.22 16.39
CA ASP A 112 -72.05 26.13 17.82
C ASP A 112 -71.43 24.94 18.58
N TYR A 113 -71.11 23.83 17.90
CA TYR A 113 -70.67 22.60 18.58
C TYR A 113 -69.17 22.31 18.35
N GLY A 114 -68.36 22.73 19.31
CA GLY A 114 -66.94 22.40 19.41
C GLY A 114 -66.65 21.15 20.23
N PHE A 115 -65.53 20.51 19.93
CA PHE A 115 -64.94 19.44 20.74
C PHE A 115 -63.44 19.71 20.90
N ALA A 116 -63.04 20.00 22.13
CA ALA A 116 -61.67 20.32 22.49
C ALA A 116 -60.94 19.06 22.95
N LEU A 117 -59.82 18.76 22.30
CA LEU A 117 -59.00 17.57 22.50
C LEU A 117 -57.58 17.97 22.94
N PRO A 118 -57.25 17.89 24.24
CA PRO A 118 -55.90 18.11 24.74
C PRO A 118 -54.90 17.09 24.20
N LEU A 119 -53.76 17.60 23.73
CA LEU A 119 -52.60 16.79 23.34
C LEU A 119 -51.58 16.77 24.48
N THR A 120 -51.24 15.58 24.97
CA THR A 120 -50.45 15.38 26.19
C THR A 120 -49.15 14.63 25.89
N GLY A 121 -48.05 15.09 26.49
CA GLY A 121 -46.74 14.46 26.36
C GLY A 121 -46.67 13.14 27.13
N THR A 122 -45.58 12.40 26.96
CA THR A 122 -45.30 11.18 27.74
C THR A 122 -45.12 11.45 29.23
N ASP A 123 -44.89 12.70 29.62
CA ASP A 123 -44.84 13.19 30.99
C ASP A 123 -46.23 13.55 31.57
N GLY A 124 -47.30 13.35 30.80
CA GLY A 124 -48.68 13.64 31.19
C GLY A 124 -49.04 15.13 31.13
N LYS A 125 -48.13 16.01 30.69
CA LYS A 125 -48.40 17.44 30.58
C LYS A 125 -49.01 17.78 29.22
N ARG A 126 -50.02 18.62 29.21
CA ARG A 126 -50.60 19.16 27.97
C ARG A 126 -49.59 20.06 27.27
N PHE A 127 -49.24 19.74 26.02
CA PHE A 127 -48.39 20.60 25.17
C PHE A 127 -49.17 21.26 24.04
N GLY A 128 -50.39 20.79 23.73
CA GLY A 128 -51.22 21.34 22.67
C GLY A 128 -52.70 21.01 22.82
N LEU A 129 -53.50 21.48 21.86
CA LEU A 129 -54.94 21.29 21.80
C LEU A 129 -55.38 21.19 20.32
N LEU A 130 -56.19 20.19 20.01
CA LEU A 130 -56.91 20.07 18.75
C LEU A 130 -58.38 20.45 19.00
N LEU A 131 -58.88 21.47 18.31
CA LEU A 131 -60.28 21.88 18.36
C LEU A 131 -60.98 21.50 17.06
N LEU A 132 -62.06 20.75 17.16
CA LEU A 132 -62.93 20.39 16.03
C LEU A 132 -64.29 21.04 16.23
N VAL A 133 -64.85 21.68 15.20
CA VAL A 133 -66.12 22.41 15.32
C VAL A 133 -67.06 22.09 14.16
N ARG A 134 -68.35 21.89 14.45
CA ARG A 134 -69.37 21.52 13.46
C ARG A 134 -70.77 22.06 13.83
N ASP A 135 -71.69 22.07 12.87
CA ASP A 135 -73.05 22.63 13.05
C ASP A 135 -74.00 21.71 13.85
N ALA A 136 -73.65 20.43 14.05
CA ALA A 136 -74.45 19.45 14.79
C ALA A 136 -73.72 18.91 16.04
N GLY A 137 -74.46 18.56 17.10
CA GLY A 137 -73.87 18.04 18.34
C GLY A 137 -73.05 16.76 18.15
N TRP A 138 -72.02 16.57 18.99
CA TRP A 138 -71.12 15.41 18.95
C TRP A 138 -71.77 14.13 19.49
N SER A 139 -71.68 13.02 18.75
CA SER A 139 -72.20 11.73 19.20
C SER A 139 -71.22 11.06 20.17
N ALA A 140 -71.72 10.23 21.10
CA ALA A 140 -70.85 9.51 22.04
C ALA A 140 -69.79 8.62 21.35
N PRO A 141 -70.11 7.88 20.27
CA PRO A 141 -69.12 7.15 19.49
C PRO A 141 -68.05 8.05 18.85
N ASP A 142 -68.44 9.17 18.23
CA ASP A 142 -67.50 10.12 17.61
C ASP A 142 -66.50 10.64 18.65
N MET A 143 -66.99 11.04 19.82
CA MET A 143 -66.15 11.57 20.91
C MET A 143 -65.15 10.54 21.42
N ALA A 144 -65.55 9.26 21.50
CA ALA A 144 -64.67 8.17 21.93
C ALA A 144 -63.55 7.91 20.90
N LEU A 145 -63.89 7.88 19.61
CA LEU A 145 -62.91 7.68 18.52
C LEU A 145 -61.95 8.86 18.41
N LEU A 146 -62.47 10.09 18.48
CA LEU A 146 -61.65 11.32 18.44
C LEU A 146 -60.70 11.43 19.62
N LYS A 147 -61.13 11.02 20.83
CA LYS A 147 -60.25 10.90 21.99
C LYS A 147 -59.10 9.93 21.73
N HIS A 148 -59.35 8.82 21.06
CA HIS A 148 -58.32 7.84 20.70
C HIS A 148 -57.34 8.39 19.65
N LEU A 149 -57.84 9.10 18.63
CA LEU A 149 -56.97 9.79 17.66
C LEU A 149 -56.10 10.85 18.31
N ALA A 150 -56.65 11.69 19.20
CA ALA A 150 -55.88 12.71 19.89
C ALA A 150 -54.69 12.12 20.69
N ALA A 151 -54.89 10.96 21.33
CA ALA A 151 -53.79 10.23 21.98
C ALA A 151 -52.75 9.74 20.96
N THR A 152 -53.19 9.23 19.80
CA THR A 152 -52.30 8.79 18.72
C THR A 152 -51.46 9.95 18.18
N TYR A 153 -52.09 11.10 17.89
CA TYR A 153 -51.39 12.31 17.46
C TYR A 153 -50.40 12.81 18.52
N SER A 154 -50.78 12.76 19.79
CA SER A 154 -49.91 13.15 20.90
C SER A 154 -48.62 12.32 20.96
N HIS A 155 -48.74 11.00 20.82
CA HIS A 155 -47.59 10.09 20.80
C HIS A 155 -46.70 10.30 19.57
N ALA A 156 -47.29 10.45 18.38
CA ALA A 156 -46.53 10.73 17.17
C ALA A 156 -45.77 12.06 17.29
N TRP A 157 -46.43 13.10 17.82
CA TRP A 157 -45.81 14.40 18.06
C TRP A 157 -44.63 14.31 19.02
N ALA A 158 -44.78 13.56 20.12
CA ALA A 158 -43.69 13.33 21.08
C ALA A 158 -42.51 12.59 20.43
N SER A 159 -42.77 11.62 19.56
CA SER A 159 -41.70 10.89 18.85
C SER A 159 -40.91 11.78 17.89
N LEU A 160 -41.59 12.71 17.22
CA LEU A 160 -40.99 13.67 16.28
C LEU A 160 -40.29 14.84 16.99
N THR A 161 -40.74 15.21 18.19
CA THR A 161 -40.16 16.32 18.98
C THR A 161 -39.09 15.89 19.99
N GLY A 162 -39.07 14.62 20.44
CA GLY A 162 -37.96 14.14 21.28
C GLY A 162 -38.09 12.75 21.90
N SER A 163 -37.28 11.80 21.39
CA SER A 163 -36.63 10.75 22.22
C SER A 163 -35.11 10.68 22.02
N GLY A 164 -34.51 11.69 21.40
CA GLY A 164 -33.07 11.86 21.39
C GLY A 164 -32.59 12.45 22.71
N LYS A 165 -32.38 11.63 23.75
CA LYS A 165 -31.35 11.95 24.76
C LYS A 165 -30.01 12.04 24.02
N ARG A 166 -29.72 13.18 23.41
CA ARG A 166 -28.39 13.50 22.89
C ARG A 166 -27.46 13.47 24.10
N ILE A 167 -26.67 12.42 24.21
CA ILE A 167 -25.52 12.35 25.11
C ILE A 167 -24.57 13.46 24.66
N SER A 168 -24.74 14.64 25.25
CA SER A 168 -23.83 15.77 25.06
C SER A 168 -22.58 15.49 25.88
N LEU A 169 -21.63 14.79 25.28
CA LEU A 169 -20.26 14.75 25.78
C LEU A 169 -19.70 16.18 25.70
N LYS A 170 -19.57 16.84 26.86
CA LYS A 170 -19.02 18.20 27.00
C LYS A 170 -17.73 18.33 26.16
N PRO A 171 -17.52 19.44 25.42
CA PRO A 171 -16.39 19.61 24.50
C PRO A 171 -15.00 19.52 25.16
N ILE A 172 -14.92 19.69 26.49
CA ILE A 172 -13.70 19.57 27.29
C ILE A 172 -13.23 18.11 27.42
N ALA A 173 -14.15 17.14 27.50
CA ALA A 173 -13.81 15.71 27.56
C ALA A 173 -13.28 15.21 26.21
N LYS A 174 -13.82 15.71 25.09
CA LYS A 174 -13.26 15.46 23.75
C LYS A 174 -11.83 16.02 23.65
N LYS A 175 -11.56 17.28 24.00
CA LYS A 175 -10.20 17.85 23.91
C LYS A 175 -9.15 17.08 24.73
N ARG A 176 -9.49 16.62 25.94
CA ARG A 176 -8.59 15.77 26.75
C ARG A 176 -8.36 14.39 26.14
N LEU A 177 -9.40 13.77 25.58
CA LEU A 177 -9.26 12.47 24.89
C LEU A 177 -8.34 12.58 23.67
N TRP A 178 -8.50 13.62 22.84
CA TRP A 178 -7.61 13.89 21.70
C TRP A 178 -6.17 14.21 22.16
N GLY A 179 -6.00 14.87 23.31
CA GLY A 179 -4.68 15.10 23.92
C GLY A 179 -4.00 13.81 24.37
N ILE A 180 -4.73 12.90 25.02
CA ILE A 180 -4.21 11.58 25.43
C ILE A 180 -3.91 10.71 24.21
N LEU A 181 -4.76 10.74 23.19
CA LEU A 181 -4.55 10.00 21.95
C LEU A 181 -3.34 10.54 21.17
N GLY A 182 -3.19 11.86 21.11
CA GLY A 182 -2.03 12.53 20.51
C GLY A 182 -0.74 12.23 21.26
N LEU A 183 -0.76 12.26 22.60
CA LEU A 183 0.38 11.90 23.43
C LEU A 183 0.74 10.41 23.28
N GLY A 184 -0.26 9.52 23.24
CA GLY A 184 -0.06 8.10 22.97
C GLY A 184 0.60 7.87 21.62
N LEU A 185 0.10 8.51 20.55
CA LEU A 185 0.70 8.46 19.23
C LEU A 185 2.15 9.00 19.23
N MET A 186 2.39 10.11 19.90
CA MET A 186 3.73 10.69 20.01
C MET A 186 4.70 9.76 20.76
N LEU A 187 4.23 9.11 21.82
CA LEU A 187 5.03 8.12 22.57
C LEU A 187 5.33 6.88 21.73
N THR A 188 4.37 6.41 20.91
CA THR A 188 4.62 5.29 19.99
C THR A 188 5.67 5.62 18.92
N LEU A 189 5.73 6.88 18.47
CA LEU A 189 6.73 7.35 17.51
C LEU A 189 8.17 7.31 18.05
N LEU A 190 8.34 7.31 19.38
CA LEU A 190 9.63 7.23 20.08
C LEU A 190 10.13 5.79 20.28
N ILE A 191 9.34 4.77 19.93
CA ILE A 191 9.72 3.35 20.08
C ILE A 191 10.88 3.03 19.11
N PRO A 192 12.02 2.48 19.60
CA PRO A 192 13.15 2.12 18.75
C PRO A 192 12.86 0.83 17.97
N VAL A 193 12.90 0.91 16.64
CA VAL A 193 12.69 -0.22 15.73
C VAL A 193 13.96 -0.52 14.91
N PRO A 194 14.25 -1.80 14.61
CA PRO A 194 15.42 -2.14 13.79
C PRO A 194 15.22 -1.66 12.35
N LEU A 195 16.19 -0.91 11.83
CA LEU A 195 16.16 -0.48 10.45
C LEU A 195 16.50 -1.65 9.54
N THR A 196 15.54 -2.12 8.74
CA THR A 196 15.79 -3.18 7.75
C THR A 196 15.84 -2.62 6.34
N VAL A 197 16.81 -3.08 5.57
CA VAL A 197 16.95 -2.80 4.14
C VAL A 197 16.80 -4.09 3.37
N LEU A 198 15.99 -4.06 2.31
CA LEU A 198 15.82 -5.19 1.39
C LEU A 198 16.61 -4.89 0.12
N ALA A 199 17.42 -5.85 -0.30
CA ALA A 199 18.29 -5.73 -1.47
C ALA A 199 18.28 -7.04 -2.26
N PRO A 200 18.23 -6.99 -3.60
CA PRO A 200 18.50 -8.16 -4.43
C PRO A 200 19.88 -8.73 -4.12
N ALA A 201 19.95 -10.05 -3.98
CA ALA A 201 21.16 -10.75 -3.57
C ALA A 201 21.46 -11.96 -4.46
N GLU A 202 22.74 -12.29 -4.57
CA GLU A 202 23.28 -13.41 -5.33
C GLU A 202 24.39 -14.08 -4.53
N ILE A 203 24.51 -15.40 -4.66
CA ILE A 203 25.58 -16.18 -4.07
C ILE A 203 26.76 -16.17 -5.03
N VAL A 204 27.87 -15.57 -4.59
CA VAL A 204 29.11 -15.40 -5.36
C VAL A 204 30.27 -16.11 -4.67
N PRO A 205 31.31 -16.52 -5.43
CA PRO A 205 32.49 -17.11 -4.81
C PRO A 205 33.32 -16.07 -4.04
N ILE A 206 33.92 -16.48 -2.92
CA ILE A 206 34.74 -15.58 -2.08
C ILE A 206 36.04 -15.19 -2.80
N ASN A 207 36.78 -16.19 -3.27
CA ASN A 207 38.10 -16.01 -3.89
C ASN A 207 38.18 -16.69 -5.26
N PRO A 208 37.52 -16.15 -6.30
CA PRO A 208 37.63 -16.69 -7.65
C PRO A 208 39.01 -16.38 -8.26
N THR A 209 39.62 -17.37 -8.89
CA THR A 209 40.83 -17.22 -9.69
C THR A 209 40.45 -16.83 -11.10
N VAL A 210 40.84 -15.62 -11.51
CA VAL A 210 40.54 -15.08 -12.83
C VAL A 210 41.55 -15.63 -13.85
N ILE A 211 41.05 -16.34 -14.87
CA ILE A 211 41.87 -16.86 -15.97
C ILE A 211 41.89 -15.83 -17.09
N ARG A 212 43.10 -15.40 -17.43
CA ARG A 212 43.36 -14.32 -18.39
C ARG A 212 44.16 -14.85 -19.57
N SER A 213 44.07 -14.17 -20.72
CA SER A 213 44.92 -14.50 -21.86
C SER A 213 46.39 -14.14 -21.56
N PRO A 214 47.34 -15.09 -21.67
CA PRO A 214 48.75 -14.84 -21.39
C PRO A 214 49.49 -14.16 -22.54
N LEU A 215 48.96 -14.24 -23.76
CA LEU A 215 49.48 -13.57 -24.95
C LEU A 215 48.34 -13.03 -25.82
N LYS A 216 48.65 -12.13 -26.75
CA LYS A 216 47.72 -11.66 -27.78
C LYS A 216 47.48 -12.77 -28.80
N GLY A 217 46.23 -13.02 -29.15
CA GLY A 217 45.87 -14.07 -30.12
C GLY A 217 44.38 -14.12 -30.40
N VAL A 218 43.95 -15.14 -31.13
CA VAL A 218 42.53 -15.48 -31.33
C VAL A 218 42.27 -16.77 -30.57
N VAL A 219 41.16 -16.87 -29.86
CA VAL A 219 40.77 -18.13 -29.19
C VAL A 219 40.39 -19.15 -30.26
N ASP A 220 41.11 -20.27 -30.36
CA ASP A 220 40.84 -21.35 -31.32
C ASP A 220 39.69 -22.23 -30.82
N ARG A 221 39.80 -22.69 -29.56
CA ARG A 221 38.84 -23.59 -28.93
C ARG A 221 38.76 -23.36 -27.43
N ILE A 222 37.60 -23.68 -26.87
CA ILE A 222 37.40 -23.83 -25.43
C ILE A 222 37.16 -25.31 -25.15
N SER A 223 37.95 -25.87 -24.25
CA SER A 223 37.96 -27.30 -23.91
C SER A 223 37.06 -27.64 -22.72
N VAL A 224 36.51 -26.62 -22.05
CA VAL A 224 35.67 -26.74 -20.84
C VAL A 224 34.28 -26.13 -21.04
N HIS A 225 33.32 -26.61 -20.27
CA HIS A 225 31.93 -26.13 -20.28
C HIS A 225 31.63 -25.28 -19.04
N PRO A 226 30.66 -24.35 -19.11
CA PRO A 226 30.17 -23.65 -17.92
C PRO A 226 29.72 -24.62 -16.83
N ASN A 227 30.05 -24.33 -15.58
CA ASN A 227 29.77 -25.15 -14.41
C ASN A 227 30.48 -26.52 -14.39
N GLN A 228 31.43 -26.77 -15.28
CA GLN A 228 32.26 -27.98 -15.25
C GLN A 228 33.26 -27.91 -14.08
N LYS A 229 33.44 -29.03 -13.39
CA LYS A 229 34.52 -29.20 -12.41
C LYS A 229 35.81 -29.55 -13.15
N VAL A 230 36.87 -28.81 -12.86
CA VAL A 230 38.20 -29.00 -13.44
C VAL A 230 39.21 -29.33 -12.35
N ARG A 231 40.23 -30.11 -12.73
CA ARG A 231 41.42 -30.36 -11.91
C ARG A 231 42.50 -29.33 -12.20
N GLU A 232 43.49 -29.26 -11.31
CA GLU A 232 44.73 -28.52 -11.59
C GLU A 232 45.40 -29.09 -12.86
N ASP A 233 45.99 -28.20 -13.66
CA ASP A 233 46.62 -28.44 -14.95
C ASP A 233 45.71 -28.95 -16.09
N GLU A 234 44.39 -29.00 -15.88
CA GLU A 234 43.43 -29.35 -16.93
C GLU A 234 43.37 -28.25 -18.02
N PRO A 235 43.36 -28.59 -19.32
CA PRO A 235 43.31 -27.60 -20.40
C PRO A 235 41.97 -26.85 -20.41
N LEU A 236 42.02 -25.52 -20.46
CA LEU A 236 40.85 -24.64 -20.44
C LEU A 236 40.48 -24.14 -21.83
N PHE A 237 41.42 -23.47 -22.48
CA PHE A 237 41.26 -22.95 -23.84
C PHE A 237 42.61 -22.82 -24.51
N ASP A 238 42.60 -22.88 -25.84
CA ASP A 238 43.78 -22.73 -26.67
C ASP A 238 43.65 -21.49 -27.57
N LEU A 239 44.74 -20.76 -27.72
CA LEU A 239 44.86 -19.69 -28.72
C LEU A 239 45.36 -20.27 -30.04
N ASP A 240 45.00 -19.62 -31.16
CA ASP A 240 45.47 -19.99 -32.50
C ASP A 240 46.99 -19.86 -32.59
N GLY A 241 47.66 -21.00 -32.47
CA GLY A 241 49.10 -21.13 -32.50
C GLY A 241 49.69 -21.32 -33.90
N ARG A 242 48.90 -21.33 -34.99
CA ARG A 242 49.41 -21.66 -36.34
C ARG A 242 50.57 -20.78 -36.75
N THR A 243 50.45 -19.48 -36.50
CA THR A 243 51.51 -18.50 -36.81
C THR A 243 52.78 -18.71 -35.98
N LEU A 244 52.64 -19.12 -34.71
CA LEU A 244 53.78 -19.43 -33.83
C LEU A 244 54.50 -20.70 -34.27
N HIS A 245 53.75 -21.75 -34.63
CA HIS A 245 54.31 -22.99 -35.15
C HIS A 245 55.06 -22.77 -36.47
N SER A 246 54.46 -22.03 -37.41
CA SER A 246 55.17 -21.69 -38.67
C SER A 246 56.45 -20.90 -38.44
N ARG A 247 56.49 -19.98 -37.46
CA ARG A 247 57.71 -19.25 -37.09
C ARG A 247 58.75 -20.17 -36.45
N LEU A 248 58.32 -21.09 -35.59
CA LEU A 248 59.20 -22.09 -34.97
C LEU A 248 59.86 -22.95 -36.05
N ASP A 249 59.08 -23.46 -37.01
CA ASP A 249 59.61 -24.28 -38.11
C ASP A 249 60.66 -23.53 -38.95
N VAL A 250 60.44 -22.23 -39.21
CA VAL A 250 61.38 -21.38 -39.94
C VAL A 250 62.65 -21.13 -39.13
N ALA A 251 62.52 -20.85 -37.83
CA ALA A 251 63.66 -20.64 -36.93
C ALA A 251 64.52 -21.90 -36.79
N GLU A 252 63.90 -23.08 -36.66
CA GLU A 252 64.60 -24.37 -36.60
C GLU A 252 65.39 -24.65 -37.90
N LYS A 253 64.80 -24.38 -39.07
CA LYS A 253 65.52 -24.50 -40.36
C LYS A 253 66.68 -23.51 -40.48
N THR A 254 66.51 -22.30 -39.95
CA THR A 254 67.56 -21.28 -39.96
C THR A 254 68.71 -21.67 -39.04
N LEU A 255 68.42 -22.22 -37.86
CA LEU A 255 69.44 -22.78 -36.97
C LEU A 255 70.25 -23.87 -37.68
N HIS A 256 69.60 -24.81 -38.38
CA HIS A 256 70.31 -25.85 -39.13
C HIS A 256 71.26 -25.28 -40.20
N THR A 257 70.86 -24.23 -40.91
CA THR A 257 71.71 -23.54 -41.89
C THR A 257 72.92 -22.88 -41.22
N VAL A 258 72.70 -22.15 -40.12
CA VAL A 258 73.78 -21.50 -39.36
C VAL A 258 74.73 -22.52 -38.74
N GLU A 259 74.22 -23.65 -38.24
CA GLU A 259 75.05 -24.74 -37.69
C GLU A 259 75.87 -25.45 -38.78
N ALA A 260 75.34 -25.58 -40.00
CA ALA A 260 76.10 -26.08 -41.14
C ALA A 260 77.23 -25.11 -41.53
N GLU A 261 76.95 -23.80 -41.62
CA GLU A 261 77.96 -22.78 -41.93
C GLU A 261 79.02 -22.67 -40.82
N TYR A 262 78.61 -22.78 -39.56
CA TYR A 262 79.51 -22.84 -38.40
C TYR A 262 80.47 -24.02 -38.52
N ARG A 263 79.98 -25.23 -38.82
CA ARG A 263 80.82 -26.43 -39.00
C ARG A 263 81.81 -26.29 -40.16
N GLN A 264 81.36 -25.74 -41.29
CA GLN A 264 82.23 -25.49 -42.44
C GLN A 264 83.33 -24.46 -42.10
N THR A 265 82.95 -23.35 -41.46
CA THR A 265 83.89 -22.29 -41.07
C THR A 265 84.85 -22.77 -39.97
N ALA A 266 84.40 -23.63 -39.06
CA ALA A 266 85.25 -24.22 -38.03
C ALA A 266 86.39 -25.05 -38.64
N GLN A 267 86.11 -25.79 -39.72
CA GLN A 267 87.13 -26.53 -40.46
C GLN A 267 88.14 -25.59 -41.13
N GLN A 268 87.67 -24.49 -41.74
CA GLN A 268 88.52 -23.49 -42.39
C GLN A 268 89.39 -22.69 -41.38
N ALA A 269 88.84 -22.39 -40.20
CA ALA A 269 89.51 -21.66 -39.12
C ALA A 269 90.71 -22.40 -38.50
N MET A 270 90.88 -23.69 -38.80
CA MET A 270 92.09 -24.44 -38.45
C MET A 270 93.31 -23.96 -39.26
N PHE A 271 93.09 -23.43 -40.46
CA PHE A 271 94.16 -23.06 -41.40
C PHE A 271 94.25 -21.55 -41.68
N ASP A 272 93.18 -20.79 -41.40
CA ASP A 272 93.06 -19.37 -41.76
C ASP A 272 92.67 -18.48 -40.56
N GLN A 273 93.40 -17.39 -40.34
CA GLN A 273 93.25 -16.49 -39.19
C GLN A 273 91.96 -15.62 -39.26
N PRO A 274 91.60 -14.99 -40.39
CA PRO A 274 90.29 -14.36 -40.61
C PRO A 274 89.10 -15.28 -40.28
N SER A 275 89.19 -16.56 -40.65
CA SER A 275 88.13 -17.55 -40.39
C SER A 275 87.87 -17.77 -38.89
N LYS A 276 88.86 -17.56 -38.00
CA LYS A 276 88.66 -17.60 -36.54
C LYS A 276 87.76 -16.48 -36.02
N ALA A 277 87.88 -15.27 -36.57
CA ALA A 277 87.00 -14.15 -36.22
C ALA A 277 85.56 -14.41 -36.69
N LYS A 278 85.39 -14.94 -37.91
CA LYS A 278 84.08 -15.33 -38.45
C LYS A 278 83.41 -16.42 -37.60
N LEU A 279 84.18 -17.35 -37.05
CA LEU A 279 83.66 -18.42 -36.19
C LEU A 279 83.00 -17.87 -34.91
N ALA A 280 83.60 -16.86 -34.28
CA ALA A 280 83.03 -16.22 -33.08
C ALA A 280 81.68 -15.54 -33.38
N ILE A 281 81.56 -14.90 -34.54
CA ILE A 281 80.31 -14.27 -35.00
C ILE A 281 79.24 -15.35 -35.25
N LEU A 282 79.60 -16.43 -35.96
CA LEU A 282 78.67 -17.53 -36.23
C LEU A 282 78.21 -18.23 -34.94
N LYS A 283 79.10 -18.37 -33.96
CA LYS A 283 78.73 -18.87 -32.63
C LYS A 283 77.66 -17.99 -31.97
N GLY A 284 77.87 -16.66 -31.96
CA GLY A 284 76.88 -15.71 -31.45
C GLY A 284 75.53 -15.82 -32.17
N LYS A 285 75.55 -16.01 -33.50
CA LYS A 285 74.35 -16.21 -34.31
C LYS A 285 73.64 -17.54 -34.00
N THR A 286 74.38 -18.62 -33.74
CA THR A 286 73.80 -19.89 -33.29
C THR A 286 73.10 -19.72 -31.93
N ASP A 287 73.74 -19.05 -30.98
CA ASP A 287 73.19 -18.82 -29.64
C ASP A 287 71.95 -17.90 -29.69
N GLU A 288 71.94 -16.90 -30.56
CA GLU A 288 70.77 -16.05 -30.86
C GLU A 288 69.60 -16.90 -31.39
N GLN A 289 69.83 -17.73 -32.42
CA GLN A 289 68.78 -18.58 -32.99
C GLN A 289 68.23 -19.61 -32.00
N ARG A 290 69.08 -20.19 -31.15
CA ARG A 290 68.64 -21.09 -30.07
C ARG A 290 67.76 -20.36 -29.05
N SER A 291 68.09 -19.11 -28.73
CA SER A 291 67.30 -18.28 -27.83
C SER A 291 65.93 -17.94 -28.42
N GLU A 292 65.87 -17.66 -29.72
CA GLU A 292 64.61 -17.42 -30.45
C GLU A 292 63.71 -18.67 -30.47
N ILE A 293 64.28 -19.85 -30.76
CA ILE A 293 63.53 -21.12 -30.71
C ILE A 293 62.96 -21.37 -29.30
N ASN A 294 63.75 -21.14 -28.26
CA ASN A 294 63.29 -21.29 -26.88
C ASN A 294 62.17 -20.29 -26.54
N HIS A 295 62.26 -19.06 -27.05
CA HIS A 295 61.20 -18.05 -26.89
C HIS A 295 59.90 -18.48 -27.58
N LEU A 296 59.97 -18.95 -28.83
CA LEU A 296 58.81 -19.43 -29.59
C LEU A 296 58.17 -20.66 -28.93
N ARG A 297 58.97 -21.62 -28.45
CA ARG A 297 58.47 -22.77 -27.69
C ARG A 297 57.76 -22.34 -26.40
N SER A 298 58.30 -21.34 -25.69
CA SER A 298 57.65 -20.76 -24.52
C SER A 298 56.32 -20.07 -24.86
N LEU A 299 56.24 -19.37 -25.98
CA LEU A 299 54.99 -18.76 -26.45
C LEU A 299 53.94 -19.80 -26.82
N ILE A 300 54.33 -20.89 -27.49
CA ILE A 300 53.43 -22.01 -27.82
C ILE A 300 52.95 -22.71 -26.54
N ALA A 301 53.83 -22.96 -25.57
CA ALA A 301 53.43 -23.54 -24.29
C ALA A 301 52.41 -22.64 -23.56
N ARG A 302 52.58 -21.32 -23.62
CA ARG A 302 51.63 -20.35 -23.06
C ARG A 302 50.35 -20.19 -23.90
N SER A 303 50.32 -20.61 -25.17
CA SER A 303 49.10 -20.50 -25.99
C SER A 303 48.03 -21.49 -25.56
N GLN A 304 48.42 -22.57 -24.89
CA GLN A 304 47.52 -23.50 -24.21
C GLN A 304 47.36 -23.09 -22.75
N VAL A 305 46.19 -22.56 -22.41
CA VAL A 305 45.90 -22.09 -21.05
C VAL A 305 45.31 -23.23 -20.24
N ARG A 306 45.93 -23.52 -19.09
CA ARG A 306 45.56 -24.58 -18.17
C ARG A 306 45.06 -24.03 -16.84
N ALA A 307 44.32 -24.86 -16.11
CA ALA A 307 43.77 -24.52 -14.80
C ALA A 307 44.88 -24.44 -13.73
N PRO A 308 45.12 -23.28 -13.09
CA PRO A 308 46.11 -23.16 -12.01
C PRO A 308 45.70 -23.83 -10.69
N ARG A 309 44.44 -24.28 -10.57
CA ARG A 309 43.90 -25.00 -9.41
C ARG A 309 42.62 -25.74 -9.79
N ALA A 310 42.25 -26.72 -8.97
CA ALA A 310 40.94 -27.35 -9.06
C ALA A 310 39.79 -26.38 -8.66
N GLY A 311 38.63 -26.55 -9.29
CA GLY A 311 37.43 -25.75 -9.02
C GLY A 311 36.33 -25.94 -10.05
N ILE A 312 35.33 -25.07 -10.03
CA ILE A 312 34.23 -24.99 -10.99
C ILE A 312 34.43 -23.80 -11.93
N ILE A 313 34.18 -24.01 -13.22
CA ILE A 313 34.31 -22.99 -14.26
C ILE A 313 33.10 -22.07 -14.27
N ILE A 314 33.34 -20.77 -14.14
CA ILE A 314 32.37 -19.69 -14.33
C ILE A 314 32.70 -19.01 -15.66
N LEU A 315 31.83 -19.24 -16.64
CA LEU A 315 31.96 -18.76 -18.01
C LEU A 315 30.55 -18.42 -18.53
N ASP A 316 30.35 -17.18 -18.97
CA ASP A 316 29.03 -16.68 -19.37
C ASP A 316 28.57 -17.29 -20.70
N ALA A 317 29.33 -17.09 -21.78
CA ALA A 317 28.97 -17.52 -23.13
C ALA A 317 30.18 -18.13 -23.88
N PRO A 318 30.39 -19.46 -23.80
CA PRO A 318 31.54 -20.13 -24.44
C PRO A 318 31.62 -19.88 -25.96
N THR A 319 30.48 -19.89 -26.64
CA THR A 319 30.42 -19.75 -28.11
C THR A 319 30.87 -18.37 -28.60
N GLU A 320 30.71 -17.32 -27.78
CA GLU A 320 31.13 -15.95 -28.13
C GLU A 320 32.65 -15.76 -28.09
N TRP A 321 33.37 -16.66 -27.43
CA TRP A 321 34.81 -16.59 -27.31
C TRP A 321 35.52 -17.26 -28.48
N ILE A 322 34.97 -18.32 -29.06
CA ILE A 322 35.61 -19.04 -30.17
C ILE A 322 35.73 -18.10 -31.37
N GLY A 323 36.94 -17.90 -31.88
CA GLY A 323 37.25 -16.97 -32.97
C GLY A 323 37.38 -15.50 -32.53
N ARG A 324 37.19 -15.17 -31.24
CA ARG A 324 37.33 -13.80 -30.74
C ARG A 324 38.82 -13.43 -30.54
N PRO A 325 39.27 -12.25 -31.02
CA PRO A 325 40.60 -11.75 -30.70
C PRO A 325 40.69 -11.31 -29.24
N VAL A 326 41.78 -11.68 -28.57
CA VAL A 326 42.04 -11.37 -27.16
C VAL A 326 43.40 -10.71 -26.95
N MET A 327 43.46 -9.83 -25.95
CA MET A 327 44.68 -9.12 -25.55
C MET A 327 45.29 -9.72 -24.28
N VAL A 328 46.58 -9.45 -24.05
CA VAL A 328 47.28 -9.87 -22.83
C VAL A 328 46.55 -9.33 -21.60
N GLY A 329 46.21 -10.21 -20.67
CA GLY A 329 45.53 -9.85 -19.43
C GLY A 329 44.01 -9.73 -19.53
N GLU A 330 43.42 -9.88 -20.73
CA GLU A 330 41.96 -9.93 -20.90
C GLU A 330 41.38 -11.13 -20.17
N ARG A 331 40.30 -10.91 -19.40
CA ARG A 331 39.62 -11.94 -18.62
C ARG A 331 38.74 -12.79 -19.52
N VAL A 332 39.03 -14.08 -19.61
CA VAL A 332 38.25 -15.04 -20.41
C VAL A 332 37.23 -15.78 -19.54
N MET A 333 37.68 -16.31 -18.39
CA MET A 333 36.83 -17.09 -17.48
C MET A 333 37.32 -16.99 -16.03
N MET A 334 36.59 -17.60 -15.10
CA MET A 334 36.99 -17.69 -13.70
C MET A 334 36.86 -19.12 -13.18
N ILE A 335 37.77 -19.52 -12.29
CA ILE A 335 37.69 -20.76 -11.53
C ILE A 335 37.38 -20.41 -10.09
N ALA A 336 36.37 -21.05 -9.51
CA ALA A 336 36.01 -20.85 -8.12
C ALA A 336 35.87 -22.20 -7.39
N ASP A 337 35.84 -22.16 -6.06
CA ASP A 337 35.30 -23.30 -5.30
C ASP A 337 33.77 -23.26 -5.36
N GLU A 338 33.13 -24.42 -5.47
CA GLU A 338 31.66 -24.55 -5.52
C GLU A 338 30.99 -24.13 -4.20
N PHE A 339 31.67 -24.35 -3.07
CA PHE A 339 31.11 -24.17 -1.72
C PHE A 339 31.77 -23.04 -0.91
N ASP A 340 32.91 -22.50 -1.35
CA ASP A 340 33.52 -21.30 -0.75
C ASP A 340 32.82 -20.03 -1.26
N VAL A 341 31.63 -19.77 -0.71
CA VAL A 341 30.71 -18.74 -1.20
C VAL A 341 30.37 -17.69 -0.14
N GLU A 342 30.09 -16.48 -0.63
CA GLU A 342 29.54 -15.37 0.14
C GLU A 342 28.32 -14.78 -0.57
N VAL A 343 27.55 -14.00 0.18
CA VAL A 343 26.38 -13.31 -0.32
C VAL A 343 26.82 -11.95 -0.83
N GLU A 344 26.52 -11.67 -2.09
CA GLU A 344 26.60 -10.36 -2.67
C GLU A 344 25.21 -9.75 -2.76
N ALA A 345 25.03 -8.53 -2.27
CA ALA A 345 23.75 -7.83 -2.43
C ALA A 345 23.96 -6.38 -2.89
N TRP A 346 22.93 -5.86 -3.55
CA TRP A 346 22.93 -4.55 -4.18
C TRP A 346 21.96 -3.63 -3.46
N VAL A 347 22.46 -2.75 -2.60
CA VAL A 347 21.66 -1.84 -1.78
C VAL A 347 21.42 -0.53 -2.55
N PRO A 348 20.17 -0.13 -2.82
CA PRO A 348 19.87 1.14 -3.49
C PRO A 348 20.40 2.35 -2.70
N ILE A 349 20.90 3.38 -3.38
CA ILE A 349 21.43 4.60 -2.72
C ILE A 349 20.43 5.21 -1.74
N GLY A 350 19.13 5.26 -2.10
CA GLY A 350 18.10 5.85 -1.24
C GLY A 350 17.88 5.12 0.09
N ASP A 351 18.27 3.85 0.18
CA ASP A 351 18.20 3.03 1.39
C ASP A 351 19.59 2.77 2.01
N ALA A 352 20.66 3.38 1.44
CA ALA A 352 22.04 3.28 1.91
C ALA A 352 22.22 4.07 3.22
N THR A 353 21.83 3.43 4.31
CA THR A 353 22.19 3.89 5.66
C THR A 353 23.54 3.29 6.06
N PRO A 354 24.30 3.92 6.98
CA PRO A 354 25.57 3.39 7.44
C PRO A 354 25.34 2.02 8.11
N LEU A 355 25.59 0.96 7.35
CA LEU A 355 25.50 -0.42 7.81
C LEU A 355 26.84 -0.79 8.45
N ALA A 356 26.80 -1.13 9.74
CA ALA A 356 27.99 -1.55 10.46
C ALA A 356 28.46 -2.95 10.00
N VAL A 357 29.76 -3.12 9.83
CA VAL A 357 30.36 -4.45 9.62
C VAL A 357 29.94 -5.38 10.77
N GLY A 358 29.57 -6.62 10.43
CA GLY A 358 29.02 -7.60 11.36
C GLY A 358 27.49 -7.57 11.49
N ALA A 359 26.80 -6.62 10.86
CA ALA A 359 25.34 -6.55 10.85
C ALA A 359 24.70 -7.89 10.38
N PRO A 360 23.60 -8.34 11.01
CA PRO A 360 22.95 -9.58 10.62
C PRO A 360 22.22 -9.41 9.30
N VAL A 361 22.51 -10.33 8.37
CA VAL A 361 21.92 -10.42 7.04
C VAL A 361 21.14 -11.73 6.95
N THR A 362 19.88 -11.66 6.55
CA THR A 362 19.04 -12.83 6.29
C THR A 362 18.72 -12.89 4.81
N VAL A 363 19.14 -13.95 4.14
CA VAL A 363 18.95 -14.13 2.69
C VAL A 363 17.83 -15.11 2.43
N PHE A 364 16.87 -14.70 1.63
CA PHE A 364 15.78 -15.53 1.15
C PHE A 364 16.08 -15.89 -0.30
N LEU A 365 16.56 -17.12 -0.54
CA LEU A 365 16.89 -17.61 -1.87
C LEU A 365 15.60 -17.93 -2.65
N ASN A 366 15.59 -17.62 -3.95
CA ASN A 366 14.44 -17.90 -4.82
C ASN A 366 14.16 -19.41 -4.93
N ALA A 367 15.21 -20.23 -4.88
CA ALA A 367 15.09 -21.68 -4.89
C ALA A 367 14.50 -22.27 -3.59
N ALA A 368 14.56 -21.53 -2.47
CA ALA A 368 14.12 -22.01 -1.16
C ALA A 368 13.62 -20.85 -0.27
N PRO A 369 12.49 -20.18 -0.61
CA PRO A 369 12.03 -18.97 0.07
C PRO A 369 11.65 -19.21 1.54
N LEU A 370 11.23 -20.44 1.88
CA LEU A 370 10.85 -20.84 3.24
C LEU A 370 12.05 -21.19 4.14
N ARG A 371 13.27 -21.25 3.59
CA ARG A 371 14.49 -21.60 4.33
C ARG A 371 15.49 -20.44 4.24
N PRO A 372 15.36 -19.43 5.12
CA PRO A 372 16.27 -18.30 5.12
C PRO A 372 17.68 -18.71 5.53
N VAL A 373 18.67 -18.14 4.86
CA VAL A 373 20.09 -18.35 5.12
C VAL A 373 20.62 -17.18 5.93
N LYS A 374 21.30 -17.48 7.05
CA LYS A 374 21.88 -16.46 7.92
C LYS A 374 23.31 -16.13 7.50
N ALA A 375 23.59 -14.84 7.35
CA ALA A 375 24.88 -14.30 7.00
C ALA A 375 25.22 -13.07 7.87
N ARG A 376 26.48 -12.64 7.88
CA ARG A 376 26.94 -11.40 8.50
C ARG A 376 27.61 -10.51 7.49
N LEU A 377 27.30 -9.23 7.53
CA LEU A 377 27.93 -8.23 6.68
C LEU A 377 29.45 -8.21 6.92
N ARG A 378 30.24 -8.46 5.88
CA ARG A 378 31.71 -8.42 5.90
C ARG A 378 32.23 -7.10 5.36
N MET A 379 31.65 -6.61 4.28
CA MET A 379 32.08 -5.41 3.59
C MET A 379 30.89 -4.63 3.03
N PHE A 380 30.96 -3.31 3.15
CA PHE A 380 30.04 -2.37 2.52
C PHE A 380 30.86 -1.46 1.61
N SER A 381 30.62 -1.50 0.29
CA SER A 381 31.36 -0.66 -0.67
C SER A 381 31.02 0.81 -0.48
N TYR A 382 32.06 1.65 -0.37
CA TYR A 382 31.91 3.11 -0.26
C TYR A 382 31.40 3.73 -1.56
N GLU A 383 31.78 3.16 -2.71
CA GLU A 383 31.36 3.64 -4.02
C GLU A 383 30.09 2.93 -4.49
N ALA A 384 29.15 3.72 -5.01
CA ALA A 384 27.99 3.20 -5.73
C ALA A 384 28.42 2.83 -7.16
N ALA A 385 28.06 1.63 -7.59
CA ALA A 385 28.35 1.16 -8.93
C ALA A 385 27.07 1.17 -9.80
N PRO A 386 27.18 1.47 -11.10
CA PRO A 386 26.07 1.33 -12.03
C PRO A 386 25.73 -0.14 -12.21
N ARG A 387 24.45 -0.44 -12.11
CA ARG A 387 23.90 -1.77 -12.37
C ARG A 387 23.47 -1.88 -13.84
N PRO A 388 23.37 -3.08 -14.43
CA PRO A 388 22.94 -3.23 -15.82
C PRO A 388 21.56 -2.64 -16.14
N ASP A 389 20.73 -2.38 -15.11
CA ASP A 389 19.44 -1.70 -15.22
C ASP A 389 19.53 -0.15 -15.20
N GLY A 390 20.74 0.41 -15.14
CA GLY A 390 21.01 1.85 -15.09
C GLY A 390 20.87 2.47 -13.70
N SER A 391 20.44 1.71 -12.69
CA SER A 391 20.35 2.20 -11.31
C SER A 391 21.73 2.20 -10.62
N LEU A 392 21.91 3.10 -9.66
CA LEU A 392 23.10 3.12 -8.80
C LEU A 392 22.81 2.39 -7.49
N ALA A 393 23.71 1.49 -7.11
CA ALA A 393 23.61 0.73 -5.87
C ALA A 393 24.98 0.50 -5.23
N HIS A 394 25.00 0.42 -3.89
CA HIS A 394 26.17 -0.01 -3.13
C HIS A 394 26.24 -1.53 -3.13
N ARG A 395 27.39 -2.07 -3.52
CA ARG A 395 27.69 -3.50 -3.42
C ARG A 395 28.08 -3.84 -1.99
N ILE A 396 27.44 -4.87 -1.43
CA ILE A 396 27.75 -5.38 -0.10
C ILE A 396 28.11 -6.86 -0.19
N ARG A 397 29.02 -7.30 0.68
CA ARG A 397 29.43 -8.71 0.81
C ARG A 397 29.17 -9.19 2.22
N ALA A 398 28.54 -10.35 2.35
CA ALA A 398 28.21 -10.95 3.64
C ALA A 398 28.59 -12.44 3.70
N THR A 399 29.25 -12.85 4.77
CA THR A 399 29.71 -14.23 4.98
C THR A 399 28.61 -15.08 5.59
N LEU A 400 28.45 -16.29 5.07
CA LEU A 400 27.49 -17.27 5.58
C LEU A 400 27.93 -17.73 6.98
N GLN A 401 27.02 -17.77 7.95
CA GLN A 401 27.34 -18.16 9.33
C GLN A 401 27.27 -19.67 9.57
N ASP A 402 26.43 -20.38 8.82
CA ASP A 402 26.13 -21.79 9.05
C ASP A 402 26.95 -22.69 8.12
N THR A 403 27.78 -23.55 8.71
CA THR A 403 28.63 -24.52 8.00
C THR A 403 27.81 -25.55 7.21
N GLU A 404 26.59 -25.91 7.64
CA GLU A 404 25.73 -26.76 6.82
C GLU A 404 25.17 -26.02 5.61
N SER A 405 24.87 -24.73 5.78
CA SER A 405 24.45 -23.86 4.69
C SER A 405 25.59 -23.66 3.68
N GLN A 406 26.83 -23.50 4.13
CA GLN A 406 28.02 -23.40 3.26
C GLN A 406 28.20 -24.65 2.38
N ARG A 407 27.93 -25.85 2.90
CA ARG A 407 28.08 -27.11 2.13
C ARG A 407 26.91 -27.44 1.19
N ARG A 408 25.78 -26.71 1.29
CA ARG A 408 24.58 -26.97 0.47
C ARG A 408 24.33 -25.88 -0.57
N ILE A 409 24.77 -24.66 -0.30
CA ILE A 409 24.50 -23.50 -1.16
C ILE A 409 25.60 -23.44 -2.23
N ARG A 410 25.16 -23.45 -3.48
CA ARG A 410 26.04 -23.34 -4.66
C ARG A 410 26.08 -21.90 -5.16
N ILE A 411 27.14 -21.58 -5.90
CA ILE A 411 27.27 -20.32 -6.65
C ILE A 411 26.08 -20.11 -7.61
N GLY A 412 25.77 -18.84 -7.89
CA GLY A 412 24.76 -18.44 -8.89
C GLY A 412 23.31 -18.46 -8.40
N LEU A 413 23.06 -18.86 -7.15
CA LEU A 413 21.72 -18.76 -6.56
C LEU A 413 21.37 -17.29 -6.28
N ARG A 414 20.16 -16.88 -6.69
CA ARG A 414 19.64 -15.52 -6.50
C ARG A 414 18.52 -15.48 -5.47
N GLY A 415 18.33 -14.31 -4.87
CA GLY A 415 17.35 -14.09 -3.81
C GLY A 415 17.24 -12.64 -3.39
N THR A 416 16.66 -12.44 -2.20
CA THR A 416 16.57 -11.13 -1.55
C THR A 416 17.26 -11.19 -0.19
N ALA A 417 18.21 -10.29 0.05
CA ALA A 417 18.83 -10.09 1.36
C ALA A 417 18.08 -9.03 2.16
N ARG A 418 17.72 -9.39 3.39
CA ARG A 418 17.27 -8.47 4.44
C ARG A 418 18.46 -8.15 5.33
N ILE A 419 18.98 -6.94 5.22
CA ILE A 419 20.06 -6.44 6.08
C ILE A 419 19.44 -5.68 7.25
N THR A 420 19.83 -6.04 8.46
CA THR A 420 19.36 -5.36 9.68
C THR A 420 20.44 -4.40 10.17
N GLY A 421 20.15 -3.11 10.10
CA GLY A 421 21.01 -2.03 10.59
C GLY A 421 20.76 -1.68 12.06
N GLN A 422 21.14 -0.46 12.43
CA GLN A 422 20.94 0.07 13.78
C GLN A 422 19.45 0.31 14.09
N ARG A 423 19.12 0.37 15.38
CA ARG A 423 17.76 0.75 15.81
C ARG A 423 17.57 2.25 15.64
N VAL A 424 16.50 2.64 14.96
CA VAL A 424 16.09 4.03 14.75
C VAL A 424 14.72 4.26 15.36
N MET A 425 14.37 5.52 15.65
CA MET A 425 13.02 5.83 16.14
C MET A 425 11.97 5.56 15.06
N LEU A 426 10.80 5.06 15.46
CA LEU A 426 9.69 4.75 14.55
C LEU A 426 9.31 5.96 13.67
N ALA A 427 9.34 7.16 14.25
CA ALA A 427 9.15 8.41 13.50
C ALA A 427 10.08 8.51 12.29
N TYR A 428 11.39 8.30 12.49
CA TYR A 428 12.35 8.32 11.39
C TYR A 428 12.11 7.18 10.39
N TRP A 429 11.79 5.97 10.87
CA TRP A 429 11.51 4.82 10.00
C TRP A 429 10.33 5.08 9.04
N ILE A 430 9.25 5.72 9.52
CA ILE A 430 8.07 6.08 8.72
C ILE A 430 8.38 7.25 7.78
N PHE A 431 8.99 8.33 8.30
CA PHE A 431 9.14 9.58 7.55
C PHE A 431 10.42 9.67 6.69
N ARG A 432 11.37 8.73 6.77
CA ARG A 432 12.65 8.81 6.02
C ARG A 432 12.49 8.97 4.50
N ARG A 433 11.58 8.22 3.88
CA ARG A 433 11.37 8.25 2.41
C ARG A 433 10.69 9.54 1.94
N PRO A 434 9.57 9.98 2.57
CA PRO A 434 8.99 11.27 2.21
C PRO A 434 9.93 12.44 2.53
N LEU A 435 10.67 12.40 3.65
CA LEU A 435 11.69 13.42 3.94
C LEU A 435 12.79 13.46 2.88
N ALA A 436 13.26 12.31 2.41
CA ALA A 436 14.25 12.25 1.33
C ALA A 436 13.71 12.85 0.02
N ALA A 437 12.46 12.55 -0.34
CA ALA A 437 11.81 13.12 -1.52
C ALA A 437 11.62 14.64 -1.40
N VAL A 438 11.16 15.13 -0.24
CA VAL A 438 11.02 16.56 0.04
C VAL A 438 12.38 17.26 -0.03
N ARG A 439 13.43 16.66 0.54
CA ARG A 439 14.80 17.18 0.45
C ARG A 439 15.28 17.27 -1.01
N GLN A 440 15.04 16.24 -1.81
CA GLN A 440 15.39 16.24 -3.24
C GLN A 440 14.59 17.30 -4.03
N MET A 441 13.30 17.49 -3.72
CA MET A 441 12.48 18.52 -4.37
C MET A 441 12.87 19.94 -3.97
N LEU A 442 13.25 20.15 -2.70
CA LEU A 442 13.62 21.46 -2.16
C LEU A 442 15.12 21.81 -2.37
N GLY A 443 15.95 20.84 -2.77
CA GLY A 443 17.39 21.04 -3.00
C GLY A 443 18.21 21.29 -1.73
N LEU A 444 17.76 20.78 -0.57
CA LEU A 444 18.41 20.94 0.74
C LEU A 444 19.48 19.88 1.05
#